data_AF-A0A2A4KSY5-F1
#
_entry.id   AF-A0A2A4KSY5-F1
#
_cell.length_a   1.000
_cell.length_b   1.000
_cell.length_c   1.000
_cell.angle_alpha   90.00
_cell.angle_beta   90.00
_cell.angle_gamma   90.00
#
_symmetry.space_group_name_H-M   'P 1'
#
loop_
_entity.id
_entity.type
_entity.pdbx_description
1 polymer ?
#
loop_
_entity_poly.entity_id
_entity_poly.type
_entity_poly.pdbx_seq_one_letter_code
_entity_poly.pdbx_strand_id
1 'polypeptide(L)' 'MISKNDIRTILSESAGLGPPEELPDDAELAIDSFTLVVLQHGLEDRHGVVIDPQFEDMALFTSINGIHKYVMTLLEEK' A
#
# COMPACT_ATOMS: atom_id res chain seq x y z
N MET A 1 4.45 -9.14 -10.79
CA MET A 1 3.24 -8.31 -10.61
C MET A 1 2.99 -8.24 -9.11
N ILE A 2 2.88 -7.03 -8.56
CA ILE A 2 2.63 -6.87 -7.11
C ILE A 2 1.19 -7.26 -6.83
N SER A 3 0.99 -8.15 -5.86
CA SER A 3 -0.31 -8.62 -5.42
C SER A 3 -0.85 -7.77 -4.27
N LYS A 4 -2.15 -7.86 -4.02
CA LYS A 4 -2.77 -7.24 -2.84
C LYS A 4 -2.24 -7.84 -1.53
N ASN A 5 -1.85 -9.13 -1.55
CA ASN A 5 -1.24 -9.77 -0.39
C ASN A 5 0.11 -9.14 -0.05
N ASP A 6 0.90 -8.71 -1.04
CA ASP A 6 2.17 -8.04 -0.78
C ASP A 6 1.96 -6.73 0.00
N ILE A 7 0.97 -5.93 -0.42
CA ILE A 7 0.58 -4.68 0.25
C ILE A 7 0.12 -4.96 1.68
N ARG A 8 -0.78 -5.94 1.84
CA ARG A 8 -1.29 -6.36 3.14
C ARG A 8 -0.17 -6.82 4.07
N THR A 9 0.76 -7.63 3.58
CA THR A 9 1.91 -8.12 4.36
C THR A 9 2.77 -6.95 4.84
N ILE A 10 3.10 -5.98 3.97
CA ILE A 10 3.87 -4.78 4.37
C ILE A 10 3.16 -4.02 5.50
N LEU A 11 1.85 -3.75 5.33
CA LEU A 11 1.05 -3.01 6.30
C LEU A 11 0.87 -3.76 7.63
N SER A 12 0.70 -5.08 7.58
CA SER A 12 0.51 -5.90 8.77
C SER A 12 1.81 -6.05 9.58
N GLU A 13 2.91 -6.35 8.90
CA GLU A 13 4.20 -6.63 9.56
C GLU A 13 4.90 -5.37 10.06
N SER A 14 4.75 -4.25 9.34
CA SER A 14 5.58 -3.06 9.58
C SER A 14 4.80 -1.87 10.13
N ALA A 15 3.50 -1.74 9.82
CA ALA A 15 2.65 -0.68 10.39
C ALA A 15 1.82 -1.17 11.60
N GLY A 16 1.79 -2.47 11.87
CA GLY A 16 1.10 -3.04 13.03
C GLY A 16 -0.42 -2.97 12.93
N LEU A 17 -0.98 -2.94 11.71
CA LEU A 17 -2.42 -2.85 11.43
C LEU A 17 -3.22 -4.14 11.74
N GLY A 18 -2.63 -5.07 12.49
CA GLY A 18 -3.20 -6.39 12.78
C GLY A 18 -2.69 -7.47 11.81
N PRO A 19 -3.11 -8.73 12.00
CA PRO A 19 -2.68 -9.83 11.16
C PRO A 19 -3.24 -9.68 9.73
N PRO A 20 -2.50 -10.12 8.69
CA PRO A 20 -2.89 -9.97 7.28
C PRO A 20 -4.33 -10.46 6.99
N GLU A 21 -4.68 -11.61 7.56
CA GLU A 21 -5.96 -12.27 7.39
C GLU A 21 -7.17 -11.48 7.92
N GLU A 22 -6.94 -10.48 8.77
CA GLU A 22 -7.96 -9.58 9.32
C GLU A 22 -8.12 -8.26 8.54
N LEU A 23 -7.37 -8.08 7.44
CA LEU A 23 -7.46 -6.90 6.58
C LEU A 23 -8.11 -7.25 5.23
N PRO A 24 -9.45 -7.21 5.11
CA PRO A 24 -10.15 -7.30 3.83
C PRO A 24 -9.63 -6.30 2.79
N ASP A 25 -9.79 -6.64 1.51
CA ASP A 25 -9.33 -5.79 0.40
C ASP A 25 -9.97 -4.39 0.40
N ASP A 26 -11.21 -4.29 0.89
CA ASP A 26 -12.06 -3.10 0.96
C ASP A 26 -12.19 -2.51 2.37
N ALA A 27 -11.44 -3.02 3.34
CA ALA A 27 -11.41 -2.47 4.69
C ALA A 27 -10.98 -1.00 4.65
N GLU A 28 -11.65 -0.17 5.46
CA GLU A 28 -11.30 1.24 5.62
C GLU A 28 -9.97 1.35 6.37
N LEU A 29 -8.96 1.90 5.70
CA LEU A 29 -7.63 2.11 6.25
C LEU A 29 -7.41 3.59 6.55
N ALA A 30 -6.98 3.87 7.78
CA ALA A 30 -6.43 5.16 8.14
C ALA A 30 -4.91 5.14 7.91
N ILE A 31 -4.46 5.58 6.74
CA ILE A 31 -3.03 5.70 6.41
C ILE A 31 -2.52 7.05 6.92
N ASP A 32 -1.78 7.03 8.02
CA ASP A 32 -1.04 8.19 8.50
C ASP A 32 0.32 8.34 7.78
N SER A 33 1.05 9.40 8.09
CA SER A 33 2.35 9.69 7.47
C SER A 33 3.40 8.61 7.77
N PHE A 34 3.36 7.98 8.94
CA PHE A 34 4.29 6.92 9.29
C PHE A 34 3.99 5.64 8.50
N THR A 35 2.72 5.25 8.44
CA THR A 35 2.23 4.10 7.68
C THR A 35 2.55 4.25 6.19
N LEU A 36 2.42 5.46 5.65
CA LEU A 36 2.77 5.74 4.27
C LEU A 36 4.27 5.54 4.00
N VAL A 37 5.14 6.03 4.88
CA VAL A 37 6.60 5.82 4.76
C VAL A 37 6.97 4.34 4.86
N VAL A 38 6.31 3.61 5.76
CA VAL A 38 6.50 2.15 5.89
C VAL A 38 6.08 1.43 4.61
N LEU A 39 4.95 1.82 4.02
CA LEU A 39 4.48 1.25 2.76
C LEU A 39 5.45 1.55 1.61
N GLN A 40 5.93 2.79 1.49
CA GLN A 40 6.94 3.20 0.50
C GLN A 40 8.20 2.34 0.63
N HIS A 41 8.74 2.24 1.85
CA HIS A 41 9.94 1.46 2.12
C HIS A 41 9.73 -0.03 1.79
N GLY A 42 8.59 -0.62 2.19
CA GLY A 42 8.30 -2.03 1.93
C GLY A 42 8.15 -2.35 0.44
N LEU A 43 7.54 -1.45 -0.34
CA LEU A 43 7.42 -1.61 -1.80
C LEU A 43 8.78 -1.47 -2.51
N GLU A 44 9.63 -0.56 -2.05
CA GLU A 44 10.98 -0.38 -2.57
C GLU A 44 11.87 -1.58 -2.23
N ASP A 45 11.93 -1.99 -0.96
CA ASP A 45 12.81 -3.07 -0.49
C ASP A 45 12.43 -4.44 -1.08
N ARG A 46 11.12 -4.76 -1.11
CA ARG A 46 10.65 -6.08 -1.54
C ARG A 46 10.45 -6.21 -3.05
N HIS A 47 10.16 -5.10 -3.73
CA HIS A 47 9.74 -5.12 -5.14
C HIS A 47 10.46 -4.12 -6.03
N GLY A 48 11.36 -3.29 -5.50
CA GLY A 48 12.05 -2.25 -6.26
C GLY A 48 11.12 -1.13 -6.75
N VAL A 49 9.93 -0.99 -6.14
CA VAL A 49 8.92 -0.01 -6.57
C VAL A 49 8.94 1.19 -5.64
N VAL A 50 9.43 2.31 -6.17
CA VAL A 50 9.37 3.61 -5.51
C VAL A 50 8.06 4.29 -5.88
N ILE A 51 7.30 4.70 -4.86
CA ILE A 51 6.07 5.49 -5.01
C ILE A 51 6.22 6.84 -4.31
N ASP A 52 5.64 7.89 -4.91
CA ASP A 52 5.58 9.24 -4.34
C ASP A 52 4.18 9.84 -4.55
N PRO A 53 3.16 9.30 -3.84
CA PRO A 53 1.78 9.69 -4.06
C PRO A 53 1.53 11.14 -3.62
N GLN A 54 0.90 11.91 -4.48
CA GLN A 54 0.54 13.31 -4.22
C GLN A 54 -0.79 13.40 -3.46
N PHE A 55 -1.17 14.60 -3.04
CA PHE A 55 -2.40 14.81 -2.27
C PHE A 55 -3.66 14.25 -2.97
N GLU A 56 -3.73 14.35 -4.30
CA GLU A 56 -4.85 13.83 -5.09
C GLU A 56 -4.89 12.29 -5.07
N ASP A 57 -3.75 11.63 -4.97
CA ASP A 57 -3.62 10.17 -4.93
C ASP A 57 -4.04 9.59 -3.56
N MET A 58 -3.98 10.39 -2.49
CA MET A 58 -4.34 9.95 -1.13
C MET A 58 -5.77 9.41 -1.04
N ALA A 59 -6.67 9.80 -1.95
CA ALA A 59 -8.01 9.21 -2.05
C ALA A 59 -7.98 7.69 -2.27
N LEU A 60 -6.93 7.16 -2.91
CA LEU A 60 -6.71 5.74 -3.13
C LEU A 60 -6.04 5.05 -1.94
N PHE A 61 -5.44 5.78 -1.00
CA PHE A 61 -4.76 5.22 0.17
C PHE A 61 -5.72 5.02 1.35
N THR A 62 -6.93 4.55 1.05
CA THR A 62 -8.03 4.32 2.01
C THR A 62 -8.45 2.86 2.10
N SER A 63 -7.87 1.99 1.26
CA SER A 63 -8.11 0.54 1.24
C SER A 63 -6.96 -0.17 0.52
N ILE A 64 -6.83 -1.49 0.72
CA ILE A 64 -5.85 -2.30 -0.02
C ILE A 64 -6.13 -2.25 -1.52
N ASN A 65 -7.41 -2.27 -1.92
CA ASN A 65 -7.83 -2.12 -3.32
C ASN A 65 -7.34 -0.82 -3.95
N GLY A 66 -7.51 0.30 -3.24
CA GLY A 66 -7.09 1.60 -3.74
C GLY A 66 -5.57 1.70 -3.87
N ILE A 67 -4.83 1.25 -2.85
CA ILE A 67 -3.36 1.22 -2.87
C ILE A 67 -2.87 0.34 -4.02
N HIS A 68 -3.45 -0.85 -4.19
CA HIS A 68 -3.09 -1.76 -5.28
C HIS A 68 -3.34 -1.14 -6.65
N LYS A 69 -4.50 -0.49 -6.82
CA LYS A 69 -4.83 0.23 -8.06
C LYS A 69 -3.79 1.30 -8.38
N TYR A 70 -3.44 2.15 -7.40
CA TYR A 70 -2.42 3.17 -7.58
C TYR A 70 -1.07 2.58 -8.03
N VAL A 71 -0.60 1.53 -7.35
CA VAL A 71 0.67 0.88 -7.68
C VAL A 71 0.65 0.25 -9.07
N MET A 72 -0.46 -0.39 -9.48
CA MET A 72 -0.58 -0.96 -10.82
C MET A 72 -0.59 0.11 -11.91
N THR A 73 -1.34 1.20 -11.74
CA THR A 73 -1.35 2.33 -12.68
C THR A 73 0.05 2.92 -12.84
N LEU A 74 0.77 3.14 -11.74
CA LEU A 74 2.15 3.64 -11.79
C LEU A 74 3.10 2.72 -12.58
N LEU A 75 2.91 1.40 -12.47
CA LEU A 75 3.74 0.42 -13.18
C LEU A 75 3.37 0.27 -14.66
N GLU A 76 2.14 0.61 -15.06
CA GLU A 76 1.71 0.66 -16.46
C GLU A 76 2.23 1.90 -17.19
N GLU A 77 2.48 2.99 -16.47
CA GLU A 77 3.03 4.24 -17.01
C GLU A 77 4.56 4.24 -17.18
N LYS A 78 5.25 3.19 -16.71
CA LYS A 78 6.70 3.00 -16.82
C LYS A 78 7.09 2.03 -17.94
#